data_AF-A0A958LTS5-F1
#
_entry.id   AF-A0A958LTS5-F1
#
_cell.length_a   1.000
_cell.length_b   1.000
_cell.length_c   1.000
_cell.angle_alpha   90.00
_cell.angle_beta   90.00
_cell.angle_gamma   90.00
#
_symmetry.space_group_name_H-M   'P 1'
#
loop_
_entity.id
_entity.type
_entity.pdbx_description
1 polymer ?
#
loop_
_entity_poly.entity_id
_entity_poly.type
_entity_poly.pdbx_seq_one_letter_code
_entity_poly.pdbx_strand_id
1 'polypeptide(L)'
;MNQDIFEIIDSTEAEDGAKVEVLQFANLAGSADVRTAENLFYANQSGMRLKMICITLRDSKARVEPGAMYYMKGRLEMKASSGGGILKGLSRKMLSGESYFVNEVHGTGEIYLEPTFGHFLLHRVEKSERALIVDKGLFFAGTSGLDISAAVQKNVSSALFGGEGLFQTQIKGQGIAVLYSPVPASEISKLNLNNEKLSIDGNFAHKRKEGITFRAEKAARAGFLRLFQEKDYCKPLREQGPFG
;
A
#
# COMPACT_ATOMS: atom_id res chain seq x y z
N MET A 1 -24.48 0.24 -13.03
CA MET A 1 -23.18 -0.45 -13.04
C MET A 1 -23.51 -1.89 -13.39
N ASN A 2 -22.96 -2.46 -14.46
CA ASN A 2 -23.20 -3.88 -14.75
C ASN A 2 -22.60 -4.69 -13.60
N GLN A 3 -23.47 -5.23 -12.74
CA GLN A 3 -23.04 -6.10 -11.65
C GLN A 3 -22.39 -7.40 -12.18
N ASP A 4 -22.49 -7.65 -13.49
CA ASP A 4 -21.93 -8.81 -14.17
C ASP A 4 -20.42 -8.71 -14.46
N ILE A 5 -19.77 -7.56 -14.22
CA ILE A 5 -18.34 -7.36 -14.55
C ILE A 5 -17.43 -7.64 -13.35
N PHE A 6 -17.90 -7.36 -12.13
CA PHE A 6 -17.07 -7.38 -10.92
C PHE A 6 -17.76 -8.13 -9.79
N GLU A 7 -16.94 -8.82 -8.99
CA GLU A 7 -17.31 -9.37 -7.70
C GLU A 7 -16.65 -8.54 -6.59
N ILE A 8 -17.39 -8.20 -5.54
CA ILE A 8 -16.81 -7.58 -4.34
C ILE A 8 -16.22 -8.69 -3.49
N ILE A 9 -14.89 -8.73 -3.35
CA ILE A 9 -14.19 -9.80 -2.63
C ILE A 9 -13.77 -9.38 -1.20
N ASP A 10 -13.74 -8.07 -0.93
CA ASP A 10 -13.52 -7.50 0.40
C ASP A 10 -14.17 -6.12 0.47
N SER A 11 -14.63 -5.73 1.66
CA SER A 11 -15.30 -4.45 1.88
C SER A 11 -15.18 -4.03 3.34
N THR A 12 -14.96 -2.74 3.58
CA THR A 12 -15.06 -2.15 4.92
C THR A 12 -15.57 -0.72 4.84
N GLU A 13 -16.17 -0.25 5.92
CA GLU A 13 -16.72 1.11 6.06
C GLU A 13 -16.01 1.83 7.20
N ALA A 14 -15.66 3.10 6.99
CA ALA A 14 -15.09 3.97 8.01
C ALA A 14 -16.22 4.63 8.83
N GLU A 15 -15.88 5.23 9.98
CA GLU A 15 -16.87 5.86 10.86
C GLU A 15 -17.60 7.04 10.23
N ASP A 16 -16.97 7.71 9.26
CA ASP A 16 -17.58 8.80 8.49
C ASP A 16 -18.50 8.32 7.35
N GLY A 17 -18.75 7.00 7.26
CA GLY A 17 -19.57 6.39 6.23
C GLY A 17 -18.88 6.24 4.87
N ALA A 18 -17.57 6.52 4.78
CA ALA A 18 -16.80 6.18 3.60
C ALA A 18 -16.64 4.67 3.47
N LYS A 19 -17.05 4.09 2.34
CA LYS A 19 -16.97 2.66 2.07
C LYS A 19 -15.80 2.37 1.13
N VAL A 20 -14.98 1.38 1.45
CA VAL A 20 -13.88 0.90 0.61
C VAL A 20 -14.14 -0.54 0.22
N GLU A 21 -14.11 -0.83 -1.07
CA GLU A 21 -14.39 -2.14 -1.65
C GLU A 21 -13.25 -2.58 -2.55
N VAL A 22 -12.86 -3.86 -2.43
CA VAL A 22 -11.97 -4.53 -3.38
C VAL A 22 -12.84 -5.25 -4.40
N LEU A 23 -12.81 -4.77 -5.63
CA LEU A 23 -13.53 -5.33 -6.77
C LEU A 23 -12.60 -6.26 -7.54
N GLN A 24 -13.03 -7.47 -7.85
CA GLN A 24 -12.32 -8.43 -8.69
C GLN A 24 -13.07 -8.61 -10.01
N PHE A 25 -12.36 -8.55 -11.13
CA PHE A 25 -12.96 -8.87 -12.43
C PHE A 25 -13.24 -10.37 -12.51
N ALA A 26 -14.45 -10.74 -12.95
CA ALA A 26 -14.86 -12.14 -13.02
C ALA A 26 -13.94 -12.97 -13.96
N ASN A 27 -13.64 -12.41 -15.15
CA ASN A 27 -12.80 -13.04 -16.16
C ASN A 27 -11.93 -12.01 -16.90
N LEU A 28 -10.80 -12.48 -17.43
CA LEU A 28 -9.95 -11.72 -18.35
C LEU A 28 -10.37 -12.03 -19.79
N ALA A 29 -11.16 -11.15 -20.40
CA ALA A 29 -11.78 -11.40 -21.71
C ALA A 29 -10.81 -11.40 -22.91
N GLY A 30 -9.54 -11.06 -22.69
CA GLY A 30 -8.50 -11.04 -23.72
C GLY A 30 -8.02 -9.64 -24.09
N SER A 31 -7.26 -9.55 -25.18
CA SER A 31 -6.69 -8.32 -25.71
C SER A 31 -6.72 -8.35 -27.24
N ALA A 32 -6.76 -7.17 -27.87
CA ALA A 32 -6.58 -7.03 -29.31
C ALA A 32 -5.15 -7.36 -29.76
N ASP A 33 -4.18 -7.30 -28.84
CA ASP A 33 -2.81 -7.75 -29.05
C ASP A 33 -2.67 -9.24 -28.70
N VAL A 34 -2.17 -10.03 -29.64
CA VAL A 34 -2.08 -11.50 -29.52
C VAL A 34 -1.20 -11.91 -28.34
N ARG A 35 -0.03 -11.26 -28.16
CA ARG A 35 0.89 -11.59 -27.06
C ARG A 35 0.27 -11.30 -25.70
N THR A 36 -0.43 -10.19 -25.60
CA THR A 36 -1.19 -9.83 -24.40
C THR A 36 -2.33 -10.80 -24.16
N ALA A 37 -3.07 -11.22 -25.20
CA ALA A 37 -4.13 -12.19 -25.08
C ALA A 37 -3.62 -13.56 -24.60
N GLU A 38 -2.48 -14.03 -25.11
CA GLU A 38 -1.81 -15.24 -24.63
C GLU A 38 -1.43 -15.12 -23.14
N ASN A 39 -0.82 -14.00 -22.74
CA ASN A 39 -0.49 -13.76 -21.33
C ASN A 39 -1.73 -13.73 -20.43
N LEU A 40 -2.82 -13.10 -20.88
CA LEU A 40 -4.09 -13.05 -20.16
C LEU A 40 -4.73 -14.44 -20.04
N PHE A 41 -4.62 -15.29 -21.06
CA PHE A 41 -5.11 -16.67 -21.00
C PHE A 41 -4.41 -17.45 -19.89
N TYR A 42 -3.08 -17.42 -19.85
CA TYR A 42 -2.31 -18.12 -18.80
C TYR A 42 -2.58 -17.54 -17.41
N ALA A 43 -2.66 -16.21 -17.29
CA ALA A 43 -3.03 -15.55 -16.04
C ALA A 43 -4.44 -15.99 -15.57
N ASN A 44 -5.40 -16.06 -16.48
CA ASN A 44 -6.76 -16.48 -16.13
C ASN A 44 -6.80 -17.93 -15.66
N GLN A 45 -6.04 -18.82 -16.31
CA GLN A 45 -5.93 -20.24 -15.96
C GLN A 45 -5.20 -20.49 -14.64
N SER A 46 -4.22 -19.66 -14.28
CA SER A 46 -3.55 -19.72 -12.98
C SER A 46 -4.40 -19.15 -11.83
N GLY A 47 -5.62 -18.69 -12.13
CA GLY A 47 -6.51 -18.06 -11.15
C GLY A 47 -6.19 -16.59 -10.88
N MET A 48 -5.24 -15.99 -11.60
CA MET A 48 -4.99 -14.54 -11.50
C MET A 48 -6.19 -13.78 -12.04
N ARG A 49 -6.57 -12.73 -11.32
CA ARG A 49 -7.63 -11.80 -11.71
C ARG A 49 -7.17 -10.38 -11.45
N LEU A 50 -7.60 -9.47 -12.33
CA LEU A 50 -7.48 -8.04 -12.08
C LEU A 50 -8.34 -7.67 -10.88
N LYS A 51 -7.81 -6.79 -10.05
CA LYS A 51 -8.50 -6.23 -8.90
C LYS A 51 -8.36 -4.72 -8.94
N MET A 52 -9.37 -4.02 -8.43
CA MET A 52 -9.36 -2.57 -8.31
C MET A 52 -10.04 -2.15 -7.01
N ILE A 53 -9.80 -0.92 -6.60
CA ILE A 53 -10.40 -0.35 -5.41
C ILE A 53 -11.49 0.63 -5.81
N CYS A 54 -12.64 0.51 -5.15
CA CYS A 54 -13.69 1.52 -5.14
C CYS A 54 -13.76 2.16 -3.75
N ILE A 55 -13.70 3.50 -3.69
CA ILE A 55 -13.94 4.27 -2.46
C ILE A 55 -15.19 5.10 -2.67
N THR A 56 -16.25 4.80 -1.94
CA THR A 56 -17.48 5.59 -1.92
C THR A 56 -17.40 6.61 -0.79
N LEU A 57 -17.51 7.89 -1.11
CA LEU A 57 -17.53 9.00 -0.15
C LEU A 57 -18.94 9.54 0.06
N ARG A 58 -19.23 9.96 1.29
CA ARG A 58 -20.48 10.62 1.70
C ARG A 58 -20.14 11.92 2.43
N ASP A 59 -20.02 12.99 1.66
CA ASP A 59 -19.54 14.30 2.14
C ASP A 59 -18.26 14.20 3.00
N SER A 60 -17.33 13.37 2.53
CA SER A 60 -16.09 13.07 3.24
C SER A 60 -14.90 13.23 2.29
N LYS A 61 -13.73 12.70 2.68
CA LYS A 61 -12.53 12.75 1.86
C LYS A 61 -11.75 11.45 1.88
N ALA A 62 -10.99 11.24 0.82
CA ALA A 62 -9.98 10.19 0.75
C ALA A 62 -8.66 10.75 0.23
N ARG A 63 -7.57 10.09 0.64
CA ARG A 63 -6.22 10.28 0.12
C ARG A 63 -5.89 9.14 -0.81
N VAL A 64 -5.30 9.46 -1.96
CA VAL A 64 -4.92 8.48 -2.98
C VAL A 64 -3.47 8.71 -3.38
N GLU A 65 -2.71 7.62 -3.49
CA GLU A 65 -1.33 7.64 -3.99
C GLU A 65 -1.28 8.26 -5.40
N PRO A 66 -0.30 9.10 -5.72
CA PRO A 66 -0.12 9.59 -7.09
C PRO A 66 -0.07 8.46 -8.11
N GLY A 67 -0.80 8.63 -9.22
CA GLY A 67 -0.86 7.63 -10.28
C GLY A 67 -1.81 6.46 -10.01
N ALA A 68 -2.30 6.26 -8.79
CA ALA A 68 -3.25 5.18 -8.50
C ALA A 68 -4.70 5.50 -8.95
N MET A 69 -5.02 6.76 -9.27
CA MET A 69 -6.37 7.18 -9.66
C MET A 69 -6.73 6.72 -11.08
N TYR A 70 -7.85 6.02 -11.24
CA TYR A 70 -8.37 5.65 -12.56
C TYR A 70 -9.48 6.60 -13.03
N TYR A 71 -10.58 6.69 -12.28
CA TYR A 71 -11.64 7.68 -12.54
C TYR A 71 -12.45 8.00 -11.28
N MET A 72 -13.21 9.08 -11.34
CA MET A 72 -14.13 9.51 -10.27
C MET A 72 -15.52 9.73 -10.84
N LYS A 73 -16.55 9.43 -10.07
CA LYS A 73 -17.96 9.61 -10.45
C LYS A 73 -18.74 10.26 -9.31
N GLY A 74 -19.39 11.38 -9.58
CA GLY A 74 -20.20 12.11 -8.60
C GLY A 74 -19.73 13.55 -8.40
N ARG A 75 -20.15 14.15 -7.28
CA ARG A 75 -19.77 15.52 -6.89
C ARG A 75 -18.48 15.44 -6.09
N LEU A 76 -17.37 15.20 -6.80
CA LEU A 76 -16.04 15.03 -6.23
C LEU A 76 -15.09 16.10 -6.77
N GLU A 77 -14.27 16.65 -5.88
CA GLU A 77 -13.22 17.62 -6.22
C GLU A 77 -11.87 17.10 -5.74
N MET A 78 -10.86 17.16 -6.61
CA MET A 78 -9.49 16.83 -6.26
C MET A 78 -8.74 18.08 -5.85
N LYS A 79 -8.19 18.07 -4.63
CA LYS A 79 -7.31 19.11 -4.11
C LYS A 79 -5.91 18.51 -3.99
N ALA A 80 -4.96 19.07 -4.72
CA ALA A 80 -3.56 18.76 -4.50
C ALA A 80 -3.15 19.28 -3.11
N SER A 81 -3.04 18.39 -2.13
CA SER A 81 -2.63 18.77 -0.79
C SER A 81 -1.11 18.60 -0.65
N SER A 82 -0.39 19.68 -0.34
CA SER A 82 1.03 19.62 0.02
C SER A 82 1.27 19.39 1.52
N GLY A 83 0.21 19.02 2.26
CA GLY A 83 0.27 18.75 3.70
C GLY A 83 0.79 19.93 4.55
N GLY A 84 0.45 21.18 4.18
CA GLY A 84 0.79 22.38 4.97
C GLY A 84 1.19 23.64 4.19
N GLY A 85 0.62 23.88 3.01
CA GLY A 85 0.90 25.07 2.21
C GLY A 85 2.07 24.90 1.22
N ILE A 86 2.15 25.79 0.23
CA ILE A 86 3.12 25.72 -0.88
C ILE A 86 4.57 25.80 -0.36
N LEU A 87 4.82 26.67 0.62
CA LEU A 87 6.14 26.86 1.25
C LEU A 87 6.66 25.62 1.98
N LYS A 88 5.79 24.90 2.71
CA LYS A 88 6.14 23.67 3.44
C LYS A 88 6.28 22.46 2.51
N GLY A 89 5.52 22.46 1.40
CA GLY A 89 5.68 21.48 0.32
C GLY A 89 7.03 21.63 -0.40
N LEU A 90 7.43 22.87 -0.68
CA LEU A 90 8.69 23.16 -1.37
C LEU A 90 9.93 22.90 -0.49
N SER A 91 9.86 23.22 0.82
CA SER A 91 10.95 22.91 1.75
C SER A 91 11.11 21.40 2.00
N ARG A 92 10.02 20.62 2.04
CA ARG A 92 10.11 19.15 2.04
C ARG A 92 10.75 18.63 0.77
N LYS A 93 10.30 19.07 -0.41
CA LYS A 93 10.88 18.67 -1.71
C LYS A 93 12.40 18.92 -1.79
N MET A 94 12.89 20.04 -1.24
CA MET A 94 14.32 20.34 -1.22
C MET A 94 15.12 19.55 -0.16
N LEU A 95 14.51 19.21 0.98
CA LEU A 95 15.21 18.51 2.07
C LEU A 95 15.17 16.98 1.94
N SER A 96 14.09 16.41 1.41
CA SER A 96 13.91 14.96 1.25
C SER A 96 14.07 14.46 -0.19
N GLY A 97 14.26 15.34 -1.18
CA GLY A 97 14.40 14.98 -2.59
C GLY A 97 13.14 14.42 -3.26
N GLU A 98 12.08 14.15 -2.49
CA GLU A 98 10.84 13.54 -2.97
C GLU A 98 9.63 14.35 -2.52
N SER A 99 8.67 14.48 -3.43
CA SER A 99 7.42 15.16 -3.16
C SER A 99 6.35 14.15 -2.78
N TYR A 100 6.08 14.01 -1.48
CA TYR A 100 4.86 13.34 -1.00
C TYR A 100 3.66 14.26 -1.27
N PHE A 101 3.26 14.36 -2.54
CA PHE A 101 1.97 14.93 -2.91
C PHE A 101 0.96 13.81 -2.80
N VAL A 102 0.09 13.84 -1.79
CA VAL A 102 -1.04 12.91 -1.75
C VAL A 102 -2.25 13.67 -2.25
N ASN A 103 -2.88 13.15 -3.31
CA ASN A 103 -4.08 13.75 -3.87
C ASN A 103 -5.22 13.54 -2.88
N GLU A 104 -5.79 14.63 -2.35
CA GLU A 104 -6.99 14.58 -1.53
C GLU A 104 -8.21 14.75 -2.43
N VAL A 105 -9.14 13.81 -2.38
CA VAL A 105 -10.43 13.89 -3.08
C VAL A 105 -11.50 14.13 -2.04
N HIS A 106 -12.36 15.11 -2.29
CA HIS A 106 -13.42 15.54 -1.37
C HIS A 106 -14.78 15.46 -2.05
N GLY A 107 -15.82 15.19 -1.25
CA GLY A 107 -17.21 15.34 -1.66
C GLY A 107 -18.01 14.04 -1.55
N THR A 108 -18.96 13.85 -2.46
CA THR A 108 -19.87 12.70 -2.47
C THR A 108 -19.84 12.01 -3.83
N GLY A 109 -19.48 10.74 -3.85
CA GLY A 109 -19.33 9.97 -5.09
C GLY A 109 -18.46 8.74 -4.90
N GLU A 110 -18.06 8.14 -6.02
CA GLU A 110 -17.23 6.94 -6.09
C GLU A 110 -15.88 7.30 -6.72
N ILE A 111 -14.80 6.80 -6.12
CA ILE A 111 -13.43 6.91 -6.60
C ILE A 111 -12.97 5.51 -7.00
N TYR A 112 -12.52 5.34 -8.23
CA TYR A 112 -11.99 4.09 -8.74
C TYR A 112 -10.50 4.22 -8.98
N LEU A 113 -9.74 3.27 -8.45
CA LEU A 113 -8.29 3.21 -8.60
C LEU A 113 -7.89 2.25 -9.73
N GLU A 114 -6.66 2.37 -10.21
CA GLU A 114 -6.15 1.59 -11.35
C GLU A 114 -6.27 0.08 -11.09
N PRO A 115 -6.83 -0.69 -12.04
CA PRO A 115 -6.82 -2.15 -11.96
C PRO A 115 -5.40 -2.72 -12.02
N THR A 116 -5.09 -3.66 -11.13
CA THR A 116 -3.80 -4.37 -11.13
C THR A 116 -4.01 -5.86 -10.89
N PHE A 117 -2.99 -6.67 -11.20
CA PHE A 117 -2.98 -8.09 -10.83
C PHE A 117 -2.61 -8.34 -9.36
N GLY A 118 -2.17 -7.30 -8.65
CA GLY A 118 -1.84 -7.40 -7.23
C GLY A 118 -3.05 -7.62 -6.34
N HIS A 119 -2.81 -7.54 -5.05
CA HIS A 119 -3.80 -7.71 -4.00
C HIS A 119 -3.87 -6.44 -3.17
N PHE A 120 -5.04 -6.22 -2.57
CA PHE A 120 -5.26 -5.09 -1.70
C PHE A 120 -5.68 -5.59 -0.33
N LEU A 121 -5.04 -5.05 0.70
CA LEU A 121 -5.34 -5.36 2.09
C LEU A 121 -6.03 -4.14 2.70
N LEU A 122 -7.28 -4.31 3.10
CA LEU A 122 -7.99 -3.27 3.83
C LEU A 122 -7.62 -3.36 5.30
N HIS A 123 -6.96 -2.32 5.82
CA HIS A 123 -6.54 -2.25 7.21
C HIS A 123 -7.25 -1.11 7.92
N ARG A 124 -8.18 -1.45 8.80
CA ARG A 124 -8.78 -0.49 9.72
C ARG A 124 -7.73 -0.11 10.77
N VAL A 125 -7.46 1.19 10.85
CA VAL A 125 -6.56 1.80 11.83
C VAL A 125 -7.44 2.44 12.88
N GLU A 126 -7.22 2.10 14.15
CA GLU A 126 -7.94 2.68 15.27
C GLU A 126 -7.16 3.83 15.91
N LYS A 127 -7.85 4.82 16.45
CA LYS A 127 -7.22 6.01 17.06
C LYS A 127 -6.28 5.67 18.22
N SER A 128 -6.58 4.59 18.95
CA SER A 128 -5.81 4.10 20.09
C SER A 128 -4.59 3.26 19.68
N GLU A 129 -4.50 2.85 18.41
CA GLU A 129 -3.40 2.04 17.92
C GLU A 129 -2.13 2.88 17.70
N ARG A 130 -0.99 2.21 17.84
CA ARG A 130 0.30 2.77 17.42
C ARG A 130 0.29 2.96 15.92
N ALA A 131 1.04 3.94 15.43
CA ALA A 131 1.11 4.20 14.00
C ALA A 131 1.59 2.95 13.23
N LEU A 132 1.02 2.73 12.06
CA LEU A 132 1.48 1.72 11.13
C LEU A 132 2.62 2.30 10.29
N ILE A 133 3.72 1.57 10.17
CA ILE A 133 4.83 1.92 9.28
C ILE A 133 4.84 0.90 8.14
N VAL A 134 4.77 1.39 6.90
CA VAL A 134 4.80 0.56 5.69
C VAL A 134 5.90 1.02 4.76
N ASP A 135 6.45 0.08 3.99
CA ASP A 135 7.41 0.43 2.94
C ASP A 135 6.78 1.32 1.86
N LYS A 136 7.66 2.04 1.15
CA LYS A 136 7.26 2.89 0.03
C LYS A 136 6.54 2.05 -1.04
N GLY A 137 5.45 2.60 -1.59
CA GLY A 137 4.65 1.92 -2.61
C GLY A 137 3.66 0.88 -2.07
N LEU A 138 3.64 0.59 -0.75
CA LEU A 138 2.58 -0.24 -0.16
C LEU A 138 1.32 0.57 0.12
N PHE A 139 1.43 1.82 0.54
CA PHE A 139 0.25 2.67 0.73
C PHE A 139 -0.36 3.02 -0.62
N PHE A 140 -1.66 2.74 -0.78
CA PHE A 140 -2.37 2.95 -2.04
C PHE A 140 -3.45 4.02 -1.91
N ALA A 141 -4.20 3.99 -0.81
CA ALA A 141 -5.19 5.00 -0.47
C ALA A 141 -5.55 4.97 1.03
N GLY A 142 -6.23 6.00 1.53
CA GLY A 142 -6.73 6.05 2.89
C GLY A 142 -7.98 6.91 3.02
N THR A 143 -8.92 6.52 3.88
CA THR A 143 -10.13 7.33 4.17
C THR A 143 -9.79 8.56 5.03
N SER A 144 -10.82 9.38 5.29
CA SER A 144 -10.73 10.47 6.24
C SER A 144 -10.26 9.98 7.62
N GLY A 145 -9.66 10.89 8.39
CA GLY A 145 -9.19 10.64 9.76
C GLY A 145 -7.80 9.99 9.88
N LEU A 146 -7.27 9.42 8.78
CA LEU A 146 -5.86 9.02 8.74
C LEU A 146 -4.95 10.24 8.58
N ASP A 147 -3.74 10.14 9.09
CA ASP A 147 -2.61 11.06 8.88
C ASP A 147 -1.47 10.26 8.27
N ILE A 148 -0.98 10.74 7.11
CA ILE A 148 0.00 10.05 6.28
C ILE A 148 1.25 10.92 6.26
N SER A 149 2.36 10.40 6.78
CA SER A 149 3.62 11.14 6.86
C SER A 149 4.82 10.24 6.59
N ALA A 150 6.01 10.82 6.47
CA ALA A 150 7.24 10.07 6.28
C ALA A 150 7.85 9.66 7.63
N ALA A 151 8.09 8.36 7.84
CA ALA A 151 8.88 7.84 8.93
C ALA A 151 10.36 7.80 8.55
N VAL A 152 11.15 8.66 9.21
CA VAL A 152 12.61 8.70 9.05
C VAL A 152 13.25 7.59 9.86
N GLN A 153 13.96 6.67 9.20
CA GLN A 153 14.70 5.61 9.87
C GLN A 153 16.08 6.12 10.31
N LYS A 154 16.23 6.45 11.61
CA LYS A 154 17.48 6.97 12.17
C LYS A 154 18.65 5.98 12.15
N ASN A 155 18.36 4.67 12.12
CA ASN A 155 19.36 3.60 12.26
C ASN A 155 19.67 2.87 10.95
N VAL A 156 19.37 3.50 9.81
CA VAL A 156 19.52 2.88 8.50
C VAL A 156 20.31 3.84 7.62
N SER A 157 21.42 3.36 7.07
CA SER A 157 22.29 4.15 6.18
C SER A 157 21.72 4.17 4.76
N SER A 158 21.68 5.35 4.14
CA SER A 158 21.15 5.55 2.77
C SER A 158 21.97 4.79 1.72
N ALA A 159 23.24 4.51 2.03
CA ALA A 159 24.14 3.70 1.20
C ALA A 159 23.73 2.22 1.11
N LEU A 160 22.91 1.72 2.05
CA LEU A 160 22.45 0.32 2.07
C LEU A 160 21.22 0.10 1.18
N PHE A 161 20.44 1.14 0.88
CA PHE A 161 19.23 1.09 0.05
C PHE A 161 19.49 1.57 -1.38
N GLY A 162 20.73 1.45 -1.87
CA GLY A 162 21.06 1.78 -3.27
C GLY A 162 20.79 3.23 -3.67
N GLY A 163 20.62 4.15 -2.71
CA GLY A 163 20.28 5.55 -2.98
C GLY A 163 18.78 5.87 -3.10
N GLU A 164 17.87 4.90 -2.97
CA GLU A 164 16.42 5.06 -3.16
C GLU A 164 15.67 5.75 -1.99
N GLY A 165 16.41 6.31 -1.03
CA GLY A 165 15.85 7.02 0.12
C GLY A 165 15.47 6.11 1.30
N LEU A 166 15.50 6.65 2.51
CA LEU A 166 15.33 5.94 3.79
C LEU A 166 13.93 6.12 4.40
N PHE A 167 12.94 6.46 3.58
CA PHE A 167 11.65 6.94 4.05
C PHE A 167 10.59 5.85 3.90
N GLN A 168 10.05 5.42 5.04
CA GLN A 168 8.85 4.58 5.09
C GLN A 168 7.62 5.48 5.23
N THR A 169 6.45 5.00 4.84
CA THR A 169 5.19 5.72 5.07
C THR A 169 4.65 5.39 6.46
N GLN A 170 4.42 6.41 7.27
CA GLN A 170 3.72 6.34 8.55
C GLN A 170 2.24 6.65 8.35
N ILE A 171 1.37 5.81 8.91
CA ILE A 171 -0.07 5.93 8.88
C ILE A 171 -0.57 5.92 10.32
N LYS A 172 -1.24 6.98 10.75
CA LYS A 172 -1.78 7.12 12.12
C LYS A 172 -3.19 7.71 12.07
N GLY A 173 -3.96 7.58 13.14
CA GLY A 173 -5.27 8.20 13.26
C GLY A 173 -6.36 7.14 13.23
N GLN A 174 -7.49 7.46 12.61
CA GLN A 174 -8.64 6.57 12.57
C GLN A 174 -9.21 6.54 11.16
N GLY A 175 -9.40 5.34 10.60
CA GLY A 175 -9.91 5.18 9.24
C GLY A 175 -9.46 3.87 8.61
N ILE A 176 -9.57 3.76 7.29
CA ILE A 176 -9.19 2.57 6.52
C ILE A 176 -7.99 2.93 5.66
N ALA A 177 -6.89 2.21 5.84
CA ALA A 177 -5.74 2.23 4.95
C ALA A 177 -5.84 1.08 3.95
N VAL A 178 -5.67 1.39 2.67
CA VAL A 178 -5.58 0.43 1.58
C VAL A 178 -4.12 0.18 1.30
N LEU A 179 -3.67 -1.07 1.48
CA LEU A 179 -2.30 -1.47 1.24
C LEU A 179 -2.21 -2.38 0.02
N TYR A 180 -1.35 -2.04 -0.93
CA TYR A 180 -0.97 -2.91 -2.03
C TYR A 180 -0.10 -4.07 -1.54
N SER A 181 -0.33 -5.26 -2.09
CA SER A 181 0.44 -6.46 -1.81
C SER A 181 0.66 -7.25 -3.11
N PRO A 182 1.88 -7.77 -3.37
CA PRO A 182 2.14 -8.63 -4.51
C PRO A 182 1.54 -10.04 -4.35
N VAL A 183 1.10 -10.41 -3.15
CA VAL A 183 0.53 -11.74 -2.82
C VAL A 183 -0.81 -11.60 -2.10
N PRO A 184 -1.67 -12.63 -2.10
CA PRO A 184 -2.92 -12.61 -1.34
C PRO A 184 -2.68 -12.57 0.17
N ALA A 185 -3.68 -12.10 0.91
CA ALA A 185 -3.61 -12.00 2.37
C ALA A 185 -3.33 -13.34 3.07
N SER A 186 -3.78 -14.46 2.48
CA SER A 186 -3.54 -15.83 2.96
C SER A 186 -2.07 -16.23 2.94
N GLU A 187 -1.29 -15.60 2.06
CA GLU A 187 0.16 -15.85 1.96
C GLU A 187 0.96 -14.88 2.83
N ILE A 188 0.31 -14.06 3.67
CA ILE A 188 1.03 -13.11 4.53
C ILE A 188 1.20 -13.70 5.93
N SER A 189 2.44 -14.01 6.28
CA SER A 189 2.84 -14.44 7.62
C SER A 189 2.81 -13.28 8.60
N LYS A 190 1.94 -13.34 9.62
CA LYS A 190 1.90 -12.37 10.72
C LYS A 190 2.71 -12.90 11.92
N LEU A 191 3.71 -12.15 12.37
CA LEU A 191 4.56 -12.54 13.50
C LEU A 191 4.47 -11.51 14.61
N ASN A 192 4.06 -11.92 15.81
CA ASN A 192 4.20 -11.10 17.01
C ASN A 192 5.61 -11.33 17.56
N LEU A 193 6.30 -10.27 17.97
CA LEU A 193 7.63 -10.41 18.55
C LEU A 193 7.57 -10.05 20.03
N ASN A 194 8.26 -10.78 20.89
CA ASN A 194 8.28 -10.56 22.34
C ASN A 194 9.69 -10.32 22.85
N ASN A 195 10.18 -9.10 22.64
CA ASN A 195 11.54 -8.70 22.94
C ASN A 195 12.59 -9.61 22.29
N GLU A 196 12.31 -10.00 21.06
CA GLU A 196 13.13 -10.93 20.28
C GLU A 196 13.51 -10.29 18.95
N LYS A 197 14.52 -10.87 18.31
CA LYS A 197 15.08 -10.37 17.07
C LYS A 197 14.60 -11.21 15.90
N LEU A 198 13.78 -10.64 15.04
CA LEU A 198 13.46 -11.22 13.74
C LEU A 198 14.53 -10.85 12.71
N SER A 199 15.15 -11.86 12.09
CA SER A 199 16.09 -11.68 10.98
C SER A 199 15.47 -12.05 9.64
N ILE A 200 15.46 -11.10 8.72
CA ILE A 200 14.87 -11.27 7.38
C ILE A 200 15.96 -10.95 6.36
N ASP A 201 16.11 -11.83 5.39
CA ASP A 201 16.92 -11.61 4.20
C ASP A 201 16.08 -10.89 3.13
N GLY A 202 16.67 -9.96 2.36
CA GLY A 202 16.09 -9.34 1.13
C GLY A 202 15.27 -8.05 1.26
N ASN A 203 14.94 -7.47 0.09
CA ASN A 203 14.02 -6.34 -0.08
C ASN A 203 12.58 -6.85 -0.13
N PHE A 204 11.92 -6.95 1.02
CA PHE A 204 10.55 -7.43 1.12
C PHE A 204 9.62 -6.29 1.55
N ALA A 205 8.42 -6.25 0.97
CA ALA A 205 7.36 -5.32 1.32
C ALA A 205 6.91 -5.56 2.77
N HIS A 206 7.20 -4.63 3.66
CA HIS A 206 6.97 -4.77 5.09
C HIS A 206 5.93 -3.78 5.62
N LYS A 207 5.10 -4.31 6.51
CA LYS A 207 4.21 -3.56 7.40
C LYS A 207 4.58 -3.88 8.84
N ARG A 208 4.71 -2.86 9.67
CA ARG A 208 5.02 -3.00 11.10
C ARG A 208 4.32 -1.95 11.95
N LYS A 209 4.15 -2.23 13.24
CA LYS A 209 3.73 -1.19 14.20
C LYS A 209 4.89 -0.28 14.57
N GLU A 210 4.56 0.95 14.93
CA GLU A 210 5.48 1.87 15.58
C GLU A 210 5.94 1.29 16.93
N GLY A 211 7.21 1.48 17.25
CA GLY A 211 7.89 0.85 18.38
C GLY A 211 8.81 -0.30 17.98
N ILE A 212 8.66 -0.88 16.79
CA ILE A 212 9.70 -1.76 16.24
C ILE A 212 10.91 -0.94 15.85
N THR A 213 12.07 -1.27 16.42
CA THR A 213 13.35 -0.78 15.93
C THR A 213 13.71 -1.52 14.65
N PHE A 214 13.88 -0.78 13.55
CA PHE A 214 14.34 -1.32 12.27
C PHE A 214 15.81 -0.98 12.06
N ARG A 215 16.59 -1.98 11.65
CA ARG A 215 17.97 -1.83 11.20
C ARG A 215 18.16 -2.62 9.93
N ALA A 216 18.91 -2.05 9.00
CA ALA A 216 19.38 -2.74 7.82
C ALA A 216 20.91 -2.77 7.86
N GLU A 217 21.51 -3.93 7.61
CA GLU A 217 22.96 -4.12 7.63
C GLU A 217 23.40 -4.88 6.38
N LYS A 218 24.51 -4.47 5.75
CA LYS A 218 25.16 -5.26 4.69
C LYS A 218 25.85 -6.46 5.32
N ALA A 219 25.55 -7.65 4.86
CA ALA A 219 26.17 -8.87 5.36
C ALA A 219 27.64 -8.95 4.92
N ALA A 220 28.48 -9.43 5.84
CA ALA A 220 29.93 -9.51 5.68
C ALA A 220 30.42 -10.56 4.66
N ARG A 221 29.54 -11.44 4.15
CA ARG A 221 29.84 -12.34 3.02
C ARG A 221 28.66 -12.39 2.07
N ALA A 222 28.94 -12.01 0.83
CA ALA A 222 28.09 -12.06 -0.37
C ALA A 222 26.67 -11.48 -0.22
N GLY A 223 26.49 -10.17 -0.38
CA GLY A 223 25.22 -9.59 -0.86
C GLY A 223 23.97 -9.65 0.02
N PHE A 224 23.99 -10.29 1.19
CA PHE A 224 22.82 -10.35 2.08
C PHE A 224 22.55 -9.02 2.80
N LEU A 225 21.30 -8.66 3.02
CA LEU A 225 20.90 -7.65 4.01
C LEU A 225 20.34 -8.36 5.24
N ARG A 226 20.86 -8.04 6.44
CA ARG A 226 20.29 -8.53 7.70
C ARG A 226 19.36 -7.46 8.27
N LEU A 227 18.08 -7.79 8.38
CA LEU A 227 17.10 -6.97 9.08
C LEU A 227 17.01 -7.43 10.54
N PHE A 228 16.87 -6.51 11.50
CA PHE A 228 16.63 -6.84 12.91
C PHE A 228 15.39 -6.09 13.39
N GLN A 229 14.44 -6.79 14.03
CA GLN A 229 13.18 -6.17 14.48
C GLN A 229 12.58 -6.81 15.74
N GLU A 230 11.82 -6.00 16.48
CA GLU A 230 11.12 -6.27 17.76
C GLU A 230 9.69 -5.64 17.77
N LYS A 231 8.66 -6.41 17.34
CA LYS A 231 7.17 -6.40 17.61
C LYS A 231 6.16 -6.10 16.47
N ASP A 232 5.60 -7.16 15.85
CA ASP A 232 4.50 -7.23 14.84
C ASP A 232 4.92 -7.01 13.38
N TYR A 233 5.05 -8.11 12.62
CA TYR A 233 5.59 -8.16 11.26
C TYR A 233 4.67 -8.94 10.31
N CYS A 234 4.60 -8.54 9.03
CA CYS A 234 3.86 -9.23 7.96
C CYS A 234 4.77 -9.48 6.74
N LYS A 235 4.87 -10.72 6.24
CA LYS A 235 5.67 -11.08 5.05
C LYS A 235 4.92 -11.99 4.07
N PRO A 236 5.06 -11.77 2.75
CA PRO A 236 4.70 -12.78 1.73
C PRO A 236 5.44 -14.12 1.96
N LEU A 237 4.70 -15.22 2.00
CA LEU A 237 5.20 -16.57 1.89
C LEU A 237 5.63 -16.79 0.44
N ARG A 238 6.82 -17.36 0.23
CA ARG A 238 7.19 -17.90 -1.07
C ARG A 238 7.53 -19.36 -0.90
N GLU A 239 7.01 -20.19 -1.80
CA GLU A 239 7.48 -21.56 -1.98
C GLU A 239 8.99 -21.56 -2.24
N GLN A 240 9.72 -22.36 -1.49
CA GLN A 240 11.11 -22.68 -1.82
C GLN A 240 11.08 -23.66 -3.00
N GLY A 241 11.27 -23.15 -4.21
CA GLY A 241 11.66 -23.98 -5.36
C GLY A 241 13.13 -24.41 -5.21
N PRO A 242 13.51 -25.61 -5.67
CA PRO A 242 14.83 -26.17 -5.41
C PRO A 242 15.90 -25.37 -6.17
N PHE A 243 17.03 -25.16 -5.48
CA PHE A 243 18.25 -24.60 -6.05
C PHE A 243 18.69 -25.40 -7.29
N GLY A 244 18.94 -24.69 -8.40
CA GLY A 244 19.71 -25.14 -9.55
C GLY A 244 20.84 -24.16 -9.80
#